data_AF-A0A2V6N3R1-F1
#
_entry.id   AF-A0A2V6N3R1-F1
#
_cell.length_a   1.000
_cell.length_b   1.000
_cell.length_c   1.000
_cell.angle_alpha   90.00
_cell.angle_beta   90.00
_cell.angle_gamma   90.00
#
_symmetry.space_group_name_H-M   'P 1'
#
loop_
_entity.id
_entity.type
_entity.pdbx_description
1 polymer ?
#
loop_
_entity_poly.entity_id
_entity_poly.type
_entity_poly.pdbx_seq_one_letter_code
_entity_poly.pdbx_strand_id
1 'polypeptide(L)'
;VEPELRPLFRSATETVTDDLSQLNGNEKSSSNCILHIPITHADAWLNTLNQARLVIAATYKFSDEELNDHDRSPIGSRRDLGLFQVNFYGFLQEFILREISG
;
A
#
# COMPACT_ATOMS: atom_id res chain seq x y z
N VAL A 1 8.70 13.23 11.24
CA VAL A 1 9.57 12.91 10.09
C VAL A 1 10.77 13.84 10.11
N GLU A 2 11.97 13.28 10.23
CA GLU A 2 13.21 14.06 10.17
C GLU A 2 13.28 14.86 8.86
N PRO A 3 13.83 16.09 8.86
CA PRO A 3 13.82 16.97 7.70
C PRO A 3 14.46 16.34 6.46
N GLU A 4 15.49 15.53 6.66
CA GLU A 4 16.33 14.94 5.62
C GLU A 4 15.67 13.74 4.92
N LEU A 5 14.64 13.14 5.54
CA LEU A 5 13.88 12.04 4.97
C LEU A 5 12.71 12.53 4.09
N ARG A 6 12.32 13.80 4.21
CA ARG A 6 11.21 14.39 3.45
C ARG A 6 11.40 14.31 1.93
N PRO A 7 12.60 14.56 1.37
CA PRO A 7 12.84 14.39 -0.07
C PRO A 7 12.66 12.95 -0.53
N LEU A 8 13.13 11.98 0.26
CA LEU A 8 13.01 10.55 -0.06
C LEU A 8 11.55 10.09 -0.07
N PHE A 9 10.75 10.52 0.90
CA PHE A 9 9.32 10.21 0.93
C PHE A 9 8.54 10.88 -0.20
N ARG A 10 8.87 12.13 -0.52
CA ARG A 10 8.26 12.83 -1.66
C ARG A 10 8.57 12.10 -2.97
N SER A 11 9.85 11.75 -3.17
CA SER A 11 10.27 10.97 -4.33
C SER A 11 9.55 9.63 -4.41
N ALA A 12 9.36 8.93 -3.29
CA ALA A 12 8.65 7.66 -3.27
C ALA A 12 7.16 7.80 -3.66
N THR A 13 6.48 8.84 -3.15
CA THR A 13 5.07 9.11 -3.50
C THR A 13 4.93 9.52 -4.97
N GLU A 14 5.85 10.32 -5.50
CA GLU A 14 5.89 10.71 -6.92
C GLU A 14 6.07 9.47 -7.81
N THR A 15 7.06 8.62 -7.51
CA THR A 15 7.28 7.36 -8.24
C THR A 15 6.04 6.46 -8.25
N VAL A 16 5.40 6.25 -7.11
CA VAL A 16 4.18 5.42 -7.04
C VAL A 16 3.02 6.07 -7.79
N THR A 17 2.91 7.39 -7.77
CA THR A 17 1.87 8.13 -8.51
C THR A 17 2.06 7.96 -10.03
N ASP A 18 3.29 8.09 -10.50
CA ASP A 18 3.65 7.90 -11.91
C ASP A 18 3.37 6.46 -12.35
N ASP A 19 3.70 5.45 -11.53
CA ASP A 19 3.39 4.05 -11.81
C ASP A 19 1.87 3.81 -11.88
N LEU A 20 1.10 4.36 -10.94
CA LEU A 20 -0.36 4.24 -10.91
C LEU A 20 -1.06 4.94 -12.08
N SER A 21 -0.39 5.90 -12.73
CA SER A 21 -0.94 6.56 -13.93
C SER A 21 -1.20 5.58 -15.08
N GLN A 22 -0.51 4.42 -15.10
CA GLN A 22 -0.76 3.32 -16.02
C GLN A 22 -2.23 2.82 -15.98
N LEU A 23 -2.91 3.01 -14.84
CA LEU A 23 -4.29 2.58 -14.62
C LEU A 23 -5.33 3.58 -15.16
N ASN A 24 -4.94 4.84 -15.40
CA ASN A 24 -5.85 5.94 -15.75
C ASN A 24 -6.29 5.96 -17.23
N GLY A 25 -5.98 4.93 -18.02
CA GLY A 25 -6.21 4.88 -19.47
C GLY A 25 -7.33 3.96 -19.97
N ASN A 26 -8.05 3.26 -19.09
CA ASN A 26 -8.92 2.13 -19.50
C ASN A 26 -10.44 2.37 -19.32
N GLU A 27 -10.90 3.63 -19.40
CA GLU A 27 -12.32 4.00 -19.17
C GLU A 27 -13.33 3.34 -20.14
N LYS A 28 -12.88 2.68 -21.22
CA LYS A 28 -13.77 2.10 -22.25
C LYS A 28 -13.83 0.59 -22.29
N SER A 29 -13.09 -0.12 -21.44
CA SER A 29 -12.97 -1.57 -21.56
C SER A 29 -13.11 -2.21 -20.19
N SER A 30 -14.11 -3.09 -20.03
CA SER A 30 -14.26 -4.01 -18.89
C SER A 30 -13.13 -5.06 -18.81
N SER A 31 -11.91 -4.68 -19.20
CA SER A 31 -10.73 -5.52 -19.28
C SER A 31 -9.84 -5.29 -18.08
N ASN A 32 -9.26 -6.39 -17.58
CA ASN A 32 -8.24 -6.39 -16.53
C ASN A 32 -7.17 -5.34 -16.82
N CYS A 33 -6.89 -4.49 -15.83
CA CYS A 33 -5.77 -3.57 -15.88
C CYS A 33 -4.55 -4.23 -15.24
N ILE A 34 -3.40 -4.15 -15.90
CA ILE A 34 -2.13 -4.70 -15.42
C ILE A 34 -1.26 -3.52 -15.01
N LEU A 35 -0.80 -3.52 -13.77
CA LEU A 35 0.19 -2.57 -13.27
C LEU A 35 1.57 -3.19 -13.41
N HIS A 36 2.46 -2.54 -14.16
CA HIS A 36 3.86 -2.92 -14.22
C HIS A 36 4.67 -2.07 -13.24
N ILE A 37 5.27 -2.71 -12.24
CA ILE A 37 6.15 -2.06 -11.25
C ILE A 37 7.60 -2.42 -11.59
N PRO A 38 8.43 -1.47 -12.04
CA PRO A 38 9.86 -1.70 -12.22
C PRO A 38 10.51 -2.12 -10.89
N ILE A 39 11.44 -3.08 -10.92
CA ILE A 39 12.18 -3.51 -9.71
C ILE A 39 12.89 -2.33 -9.04
N THR A 40 13.37 -1.36 -9.82
CA THR A 40 13.98 -0.12 -9.31
C THR A 40 13.04 0.75 -8.50
N HIS A 41 11.72 0.54 -8.60
CA HIS A 41 10.70 1.26 -7.84
C HIS A 41 10.23 0.49 -6.59
N ALA A 42 10.74 -0.72 -6.34
CA ALA A 42 10.28 -1.58 -5.24
C ALA A 42 10.35 -0.87 -3.88
N ASP A 43 11.46 -0.19 -3.57
CA ASP A 43 11.61 0.55 -2.31
C ASP A 43 10.58 1.67 -2.15
N ALA A 44 10.27 2.38 -3.25
CA ALA A 44 9.25 3.43 -3.24
C ALA A 44 7.86 2.86 -2.93
N TRP A 45 7.52 1.70 -3.50
CA TRP A 45 6.28 0.98 -3.23
C TRP A 45 6.22 0.45 -1.79
N LEU A 46 7.28 -0.21 -1.32
CA LEU A 46 7.36 -0.75 0.05
C LEU A 46 7.18 0.37 1.09
N ASN A 47 7.82 1.52 0.86
CA ASN A 47 7.71 2.68 1.72
C ASN A 47 6.30 3.27 1.69
N THR A 48 5.74 3.52 0.51
CA THR A 48 4.42 4.14 0.35
C THR A 48 3.32 3.26 0.94
N LEU A 49 3.37 1.95 0.73
CA LEU A 49 2.43 1.00 1.34
C LEU A 49 2.56 1.00 2.87
N ASN A 50 3.78 1.04 3.41
CA ASN A 50 3.99 1.13 4.86
C ASN A 50 3.38 2.41 5.44
N GLN A 51 3.60 3.56 4.79
CA GLN A 51 3.01 4.82 5.21
C GLN A 51 1.49 4.79 5.19
N ALA A 52 0.89 4.23 4.13
CA ALA A 52 -0.55 4.07 4.04
C ALA A 52 -1.09 3.22 5.22
N ARG A 53 -0.43 2.11 5.55
CA ARG A 53 -0.79 1.26 6.70
C ARG A 53 -0.74 2.03 8.01
N LEU A 54 0.33 2.77 8.27
CA LEU A 54 0.50 3.57 9.50
C LEU A 54 -0.58 4.65 9.63
N VAL A 55 -0.91 5.34 8.53
CA VAL A 55 -1.95 6.38 8.52
C VAL A 55 -3.32 5.78 8.81
N ILE A 56 -3.68 4.66 8.17
CA ILE A 56 -4.98 4.01 8.38
C ILE A 56 -5.09 3.50 9.82
N ALA A 57 -4.05 2.84 10.33
CA ALA A 57 -4.01 2.33 11.70
C ALA A 57 -4.17 3.44 12.74
N ALA A 58 -3.47 4.56 12.56
CA ALA A 58 -3.60 5.73 13.43
C ALA A 58 -5.00 6.37 13.33
N THR A 59 -5.58 6.45 12.13
CA THR A 59 -6.90 7.06 11.88
C THR A 59 -8.00 6.32 12.65
N TYR A 60 -7.98 4.98 12.62
CA TYR A 60 -8.98 4.15 13.29
C TYR A 60 -8.58 3.68 14.68
N LYS A 61 -7.38 4.06 15.15
CA LYS A 61 -6.82 3.70 16.45
C LYS A 61 -6.88 2.18 16.69
N PHE A 62 -6.44 1.39 15.72
CA PHE A 62 -6.34 -0.05 15.92
C PHE A 62 -5.33 -0.36 17.04
N SER A 63 -5.65 -1.32 17.88
CA SER A 63 -4.67 -1.89 18.81
C SER A 63 -3.75 -2.88 18.09
N ASP A 64 -2.61 -3.18 18.71
CA ASP A 64 -1.71 -4.22 18.19
C ASP A 64 -2.41 -5.58 18.09
N GLU A 65 -3.30 -5.90 19.03
CA GLU A 65 -4.08 -7.13 18.99
C GLU A 65 -4.99 -7.19 17.76
N GLU A 66 -5.65 -6.09 17.41
CA GLU A 66 -6.48 -6.02 16.20
C GLU A 66 -5.66 -6.09 14.91
N LEU A 67 -4.44 -5.56 14.90
CA LEU A 67 -3.54 -5.59 13.75
C LEU A 67 -2.90 -6.97 13.53
N ASN A 68 -2.82 -7.80 14.58
CA ASN A 68 -2.28 -9.15 14.53
C ASN A 68 -3.37 -10.24 14.46
N ASP A 69 -4.64 -9.87 14.58
CA ASP A 69 -5.78 -10.78 14.45
C ASP A 69 -6.07 -11.06 12.97
N HIS A 70 -5.50 -12.14 12.46
CA HIS A 70 -5.66 -12.59 11.07
C HIS A 70 -7.00 -13.28 10.80
N ASP A 71 -7.75 -13.66 11.84
CA ASP A 71 -9.02 -14.39 11.72
C ASP A 71 -10.23 -13.45 11.74
N ARG A 72 -10.01 -12.17 12.06
CA ARG A 72 -11.07 -11.16 12.12
C ARG A 72 -11.60 -10.83 10.72
N SER A 73 -12.79 -11.32 10.43
CA SER A 73 -13.51 -10.95 9.21
C SER A 73 -14.02 -9.50 9.29
N PRO A 74 -13.72 -8.63 8.32
CA PRO A 74 -14.14 -7.24 8.36
C PRO A 74 -15.61 -7.14 7.92
N ILE A 75 -16.55 -6.85 8.83
CA ILE A 75 -17.98 -6.77 8.45
C ILE A 75 -18.53 -5.35 8.60
N GLY A 76 -18.53 -4.64 7.46
CA GLY A 76 -19.56 -3.66 7.10
C GLY A 76 -19.29 -2.21 7.46
N SER A 77 -18.29 -1.89 8.30
CA SER A 77 -17.95 -0.50 8.64
C SER A 77 -16.74 0.04 7.86
N ARG A 78 -16.62 1.38 7.79
CA ARG A 78 -15.41 2.04 7.26
C ARG A 78 -14.14 1.67 8.04
N ARG A 79 -14.30 1.40 9.34
CA ARG A 79 -13.23 0.94 10.21
C ARG A 79 -12.78 -0.46 9.81
N ASP A 80 -13.71 -1.37 9.58
CA ASP A 80 -13.38 -2.73 9.15
C ASP A 80 -12.73 -2.74 7.76
N LEU A 81 -13.18 -1.87 6.86
CA LEU A 81 -12.49 -1.64 5.57
C LEU A 81 -11.05 -1.14 5.78
N GLY A 82 -10.83 -0.26 6.75
CA GLY A 82 -9.49 0.19 7.13
C GLY A 82 -8.59 -0.97 7.57
N LEU A 83 -9.09 -1.89 8.39
CA LEU A 83 -8.34 -3.07 8.81
C LEU A 83 -8.02 -3.99 7.63
N PHE A 84 -9.00 -4.21 6.75
CA PHE A 84 -8.78 -4.93 5.49
C PHE A 84 -7.68 -4.28 4.64
N GLN A 85 -7.71 -2.96 4.46
CA GLN A 85 -6.70 -2.23 3.70
C GLN A 85 -5.31 -2.38 4.31
N VAL A 86 -5.18 -2.30 5.63
CA VAL A 86 -3.89 -2.48 6.32
C VAL A 86 -3.29 -3.85 6.03
N ASN A 87 -4.12 -4.90 6.10
CA ASN A 87 -3.71 -6.27 5.82
C ASN A 87 -3.39 -6.49 4.35
N PHE A 88 -4.23 -5.96 3.44
CA PHE A 88 -4.04 -6.04 2.00
C PHE A 88 -2.73 -5.35 1.56
N TYR A 89 -2.44 -4.15 2.08
CA TYR A 89 -1.18 -3.49 1.79
C TYR A 89 0.02 -4.24 2.37
N GLY A 90 -0.12 -4.87 3.55
CA GLY A 90 0.92 -5.75 4.10
C GLY A 90 1.20 -6.96 3.20
N PHE A 91 0.14 -7.59 2.68
CA PHE A 91 0.26 -8.67 1.70
C PHE A 91 0.99 -8.22 0.43
N LEU A 92 0.67 -7.04 -0.12
CA LEU A 92 1.40 -6.51 -1.29
C LEU A 92 2.87 -6.24 -0.99
N GLN A 93 3.20 -5.73 0.21
CA GLN A 93 4.60 -5.55 0.62
C GLN A 93 5.34 -6.89 0.67
N GLU A 94 4.73 -7.93 1.24
CA GLU A 94 5.30 -9.27 1.28
C GLU A 94 5.50 -9.84 -0.13
N PHE A 95 4.52 -9.66 -1.01
CA PHE A 95 4.62 -10.09 -2.40
C PHE A 95 5.80 -9.42 -3.12
N ILE A 96 5.92 -8.09 -3.01
CA ILE A 96 7.04 -7.34 -3.61
C ILE A 96 8.38 -7.82 -3.04
N LEU A 97 8.48 -8.00 -1.71
CA LEU A 97 9.69 -8.49 -1.06
C LEU A 97 10.12 -9.87 -1.55
N ARG A 98 9.17 -10.79 -1.76
CA ARG A 98 9.44 -12.13 -2.30
C ARG A 98 9.99 -12.05 -3.72
N GLU A 99 9.36 -11.25 -4.59
CA GLU A 99 9.79 -11.12 -5.99
C GLU A 99 11.18 -10.46 -6.14
N ILE A 100 11.56 -9.53 -5.26
CA ILE A 100 12.90 -8.92 -5.31
C ILE A 100 13.99 -9.77 -4.64
N SER A 101 13.63 -10.68 -3.74
CA SER A 101 14.59 -11.50 -2.99
C SER A 101 15.00 -12.78 -3.74
N GLY A 102 14.23 -13.22 -4.74
CA GLY A 102 14.46 -14.44 -5.51
C GLY A 102 13.82 -15.67 -4.89
#